data_AF-A0A5J5CB99-F1
#
_entry.id   AF-A0A5J5CB99-F1
#
_cell.length_a   1.000
_cell.length_b   1.000
_cell.length_c   1.000
_cell.angle_alpha   90.00
_cell.angle_beta   90.00
_cell.angle_gamma   90.00
#
_symmetry.space_group_name_H-M   'P 1'
#
loop_
_entity.id
_entity.type
_entity.pdbx_description
1 polymer ?
#
loop_
_entity_poly.entity_id
_entity_poly.type
_entity_poly.pdbx_seq_one_letter_code
_entity_poly.pdbx_strand_id
1 'polypeptide(L)'
;MLAGAGFTEEKDNIRWDMSVVKPLSVEMPRSMVLVVTSWNIPMSRWLKTYAFKNAMKLGTFPAILVTYTASALLHGLSFHLGAVLLSLGFITYVEHVLRKKLGCVFSACVLSRPCTSDCSHQHKKEYWVMLLNLVFSLLAIFHLTYLGSMLILDWMNRK
;
A
#
# COMPACT_ATOMS: atom_id res chain seq x y z
N MET A 1 -0.06 17.70 11.59
CA MET A 1 0.18 16.27 11.26
C MET A 1 1.59 15.89 11.69
N LEU A 2 1.81 15.58 12.98
CA LEU A 2 3.11 15.15 13.53
C LEU A 2 3.21 13.62 13.71
N ALA A 3 2.13 12.88 13.42
CA ALA A 3 2.12 11.43 13.50
C ALA A 3 3.13 10.84 12.49
N GLY A 4 4.15 10.15 13.01
CA GLY A 4 5.18 9.39 12.30
C GLY A 4 6.33 10.17 11.65
N ALA A 5 6.65 11.34 12.19
CA ALA A 5 8.02 11.86 12.15
C ALA A 5 8.89 11.11 13.16
N GLY A 6 10.08 10.69 12.73
CA GLY A 6 11.14 10.11 13.55
C GLY A 6 12.43 10.93 13.36
N PHE A 7 13.43 10.64 14.18
CA PHE A 7 14.72 11.30 14.10
C PHE A 7 15.87 10.29 13.98
N THR A 8 16.95 10.73 13.36
CA THR A 8 18.24 10.06 13.36
C THR A 8 19.19 10.87 14.25
N GLU A 9 19.88 10.22 15.17
CA GLU A 9 20.89 10.86 16.02
C GLU A 9 22.28 10.45 15.55
N GLU A 10 23.10 11.43 15.18
CA GLU A 10 24.50 11.21 14.82
C GLU A 10 25.38 12.23 15.56
N LYS A 11 26.24 11.75 16.47
CA LYS A 11 27.19 12.58 17.24
C LYS A 11 26.55 13.84 17.86
N ASP A 12 25.55 13.65 18.73
CA ASP A 12 24.78 14.72 19.41
C ASP A 12 23.96 15.66 18.49
N ASN A 13 23.88 15.39 17.19
CA ASN A 13 23.02 16.14 16.27
C ASN A 13 21.75 15.35 15.96
N ILE A 14 20.60 15.85 16.44
CA ILE A 14 19.28 15.28 16.15
C ILE A 14 18.81 15.81 14.78
N ARG A 15 18.65 14.91 13.81
CA ARG A 15 18.06 15.21 12.50
C ARG A 15 16.67 14.58 12.41
N TRP A 16 15.64 15.41 12.25
CA TRP A 16 14.25 14.98 12.04
C TRP A 16 13.98 14.57 10.58
N ASP A 17 14.86 13.73 10.02
CA ASP A 17 14.83 13.33 8.61
C ASP A 17 14.15 11.98 8.36
N MET A 18 13.78 11.25 9.42
CA MET A 18 13.18 9.93 9.31
C MET A 18 11.64 10.04 9.22
N SER A 19 11.08 9.68 8.08
CA SER A 19 9.63 9.52 7.93
C SER A 19 9.25 8.05 8.15
N VAL A 20 8.50 7.78 9.23
CA VAL A 20 7.97 6.45 9.55
C VAL A 20 6.64 6.22 8.84
N VAL A 21 5.84 7.28 8.70
CA VAL A 21 4.55 7.27 8.00
C VAL A 21 4.42 8.49 7.08
N LYS A 22 3.61 8.36 6.02
CA LYS A 22 3.10 9.50 5.24
C LYS A 22 1.59 9.61 5.47
N PRO A 23 1.13 10.43 6.43
CA PRO A 23 -0.26 10.38 6.89
C PRO A 23 -1.26 10.74 5.78
N LEU A 24 -0.97 11.75 4.96
CA LEU A 24 -1.83 12.12 3.82
C LEU A 24 -2.00 10.99 2.80
N SER A 25 -0.96 10.17 2.61
CA SER A 25 -0.99 9.03 1.68
C SER A 25 -1.72 7.80 2.25
N VAL A 26 -1.99 7.80 3.55
CA VAL A 26 -2.74 6.76 4.27
C VAL A 26 -4.21 7.16 4.39
N GLU A 27 -4.49 8.42 4.71
CA GLU A 27 -5.85 8.96 4.89
C GLU A 27 -6.57 9.24 3.56
N MET A 28 -5.85 9.78 2.57
CA MET A 28 -6.38 10.07 1.23
C MET A 28 -5.59 9.29 0.18
N PRO A 29 -5.68 7.94 0.19
CA PRO A 29 -4.83 7.12 -0.65
C PRO A 29 -5.33 7.11 -2.08
N ARG A 30 -4.42 7.39 -3.01
CA ARG A 30 -4.68 7.12 -4.42
C ARG A 30 -4.98 5.65 -4.67
N SER A 31 -4.31 4.71 -4.01
CA SER A 31 -4.43 3.25 -4.19
C SER A 31 -4.03 2.47 -2.93
N MET A 32 -4.41 1.20 -2.83
CA MET A 32 -4.01 0.34 -1.71
C MET A 32 -2.50 0.13 -1.63
N VAL A 33 -1.81 0.05 -2.78
CA VAL A 33 -0.33 0.00 -2.82
C VAL A 33 0.28 1.21 -2.10
N LEU A 34 -0.34 2.38 -2.24
CA LEU A 34 0.13 3.60 -1.59
C LEU A 34 -0.07 3.53 -0.07
N VAL A 35 -1.22 3.03 0.40
CA VAL A 35 -1.50 2.81 1.83
C VAL A 35 -0.44 1.89 2.44
N VAL A 36 -0.28 0.68 1.89
CA VAL A 36 0.59 -0.34 2.48
C VAL A 36 2.05 0.07 2.49
N THR A 37 2.50 0.90 1.54
CA THR A 37 3.89 1.41 1.50
C THR A 37 4.11 2.70 2.27
N SER A 38 3.04 3.35 2.73
CA SER A 38 3.09 4.65 3.42
C SER A 38 2.75 4.56 4.90
N TRP A 39 2.09 3.48 5.36
CA TRP A 39 1.68 3.33 6.76
C TRP A 39 2.84 2.99 7.70
N ASN A 40 3.77 2.13 7.24
CA ASN A 40 4.98 1.73 7.96
C ASN A 40 6.11 1.62 6.95
N ILE A 41 6.77 2.75 6.69
CA ILE A 41 7.77 2.89 5.64
C ILE A 41 8.99 1.99 5.90
N PRO A 42 9.56 1.90 7.12
CA PRO A 42 10.70 1.02 7.38
C PRO A 42 10.38 -0.45 7.11
N MET A 43 9.26 -0.95 7.64
CA MET A 43 8.85 -2.35 7.43
C MET A 43 8.57 -2.64 5.97
N SER A 44 7.89 -1.73 5.27
CA SER A 44 7.61 -1.86 3.83
C SER A 44 8.89 -1.92 3.00
N ARG A 45 9.90 -1.12 3.35
CA ARG A 45 11.22 -1.15 2.67
C ARG A 45 11.96 -2.44 2.95
N TRP A 46 11.92 -2.93 4.18
CA TRP A 46 12.54 -4.20 4.58
C TRP A 46 11.90 -5.38 3.82
N LEU A 47 10.58 -5.51 3.88
CA LEU A 47 9.83 -6.54 3.15
C LEU A 47 10.08 -6.47 1.64
N LYS A 48 10.12 -5.26 1.06
CA LYS A 48 10.45 -5.09 -0.36
C LYS A 48 11.84 -5.62 -0.69
N THR A 49 12.82 -5.37 0.18
CA THR A 49 14.24 -5.65 -0.08
C THR A 49 14.56 -7.13 0.13
N TYR A 50 14.06 -7.71 1.22
CA TYR A 50 14.44 -9.04 1.68
C TYR A 50 13.42 -10.14 1.32
N ALA A 51 12.13 -9.82 1.17
CA ALA A 51 11.11 -10.79 0.79
C ALA A 51 10.71 -10.63 -0.69
N PHE A 52 10.16 -9.48 -1.06
CA PHE A 52 9.56 -9.28 -2.38
C PHE A 52 10.57 -9.42 -3.53
N LYS A 53 11.71 -8.72 -3.49
CA LYS A 53 12.72 -8.80 -4.56
C LYS A 53 13.27 -10.21 -4.75
N ASN A 54 13.44 -10.97 -3.67
CA ASN A 54 13.91 -12.35 -3.73
C ASN A 54 12.84 -13.26 -4.34
N ALA A 55 11.59 -13.09 -3.95
CA ALA A 55 10.47 -13.89 -4.44
C ALA A 55 10.01 -13.49 -5.86
N MET A 56 10.38 -12.30 -6.36
CA MET A 56 10.10 -11.88 -7.74
C MET A 56 10.67 -12.81 -8.81
N LYS A 57 11.70 -13.61 -8.47
CA LYS A 57 12.22 -14.68 -9.35
C LYS A 57 11.15 -15.72 -9.72
N LEU A 58 10.12 -15.87 -8.88
CA LEU A 58 9.01 -16.80 -9.06
C LEU A 58 7.78 -16.14 -9.75
N GLY A 59 7.86 -14.84 -10.06
CA GLY A 59 6.77 -14.06 -10.63
C GLY A 59 6.05 -13.15 -9.62
N THR A 60 5.17 -12.28 -10.12
CA THR A 60 4.55 -11.22 -9.30
C THR A 60 3.58 -11.74 -8.25
N PHE A 61 2.72 -12.70 -8.60
CA PHE A 61 1.72 -13.24 -7.66
C PHE A 61 2.37 -14.02 -6.51
N PRO A 62 3.28 -14.98 -6.76
CA PRO A 62 4.02 -15.65 -5.68
C PRO A 62 4.85 -14.67 -4.84
N ALA A 63 5.44 -13.63 -5.45
CA ALA A 63 6.19 -12.62 -4.72
C ALA A 63 5.34 -11.87 -3.69
N ILE A 64 4.10 -11.51 -4.05
CA ILE A 64 3.16 -10.87 -3.14
C ILE A 64 2.77 -11.84 -2.02
N LEU A 65 2.41 -13.09 -2.36
CA LEU A 65 2.03 -14.09 -1.36
C LEU A 65 3.14 -14.33 -0.33
N VAL A 66 4.38 -14.53 -0.79
CA VAL A 66 5.55 -14.71 0.09
C VAL A 66 5.78 -13.48 0.95
N THR A 67 5.66 -12.28 0.39
CA THR A 67 5.89 -11.03 1.13
C THR A 67 4.87 -10.85 2.26
N TYR A 68 3.57 -11.06 1.99
CA TYR A 68 2.54 -10.91 3.00
C TYR A 68 2.52 -12.07 4.00
N THR A 69 2.94 -13.27 3.58
CA THR A 69 3.18 -14.39 4.50
C THR A 69 4.32 -14.07 5.46
N ALA A 70 5.45 -13.57 4.96
CA ALA A 70 6.58 -13.12 5.80
C ALA A 70 6.14 -12.01 6.76
N SER A 71 5.32 -11.06 6.29
CA SER A 71 4.72 -10.04 7.15
C SER A 71 3.87 -10.65 8.26
N ALA A 72 2.98 -11.60 7.94
CA ALA A 72 2.13 -12.28 8.92
C ALA A 72 2.94 -13.08 9.95
N LEU A 73 4.04 -13.73 9.52
CA LEU A 73 4.98 -14.42 10.40
C LEU A 73 5.64 -13.47 11.41
N LEU A 74 6.09 -12.29 10.95
CA LEU A 74 6.65 -11.26 11.83
C LEU A 74 5.63 -10.71 12.85
N HIS A 75 4.34 -10.79 12.54
CA HIS A 75 3.25 -10.44 13.46
C HIS A 75 2.82 -11.59 14.38
N GLY A 76 3.65 -12.63 14.52
CA GLY A 76 3.44 -13.73 15.46
C GLY A 76 2.46 -14.80 14.98
N LEU A 77 2.20 -14.88 13.67
CA LEU A 77 1.35 -15.92 13.06
C LEU A 77 -0.09 -15.94 13.63
N SER A 78 -0.55 -14.82 14.18
CA SER A 78 -1.92 -14.68 14.62
C SER A 78 -2.85 -14.81 13.41
N PHE A 79 -3.78 -15.78 13.47
CA PHE A 79 -4.68 -16.08 12.35
C PHE A 79 -5.45 -14.83 11.87
N HIS A 80 -5.91 -14.01 12.82
CA HIS A 80 -6.65 -12.79 12.54
C HIS A 80 -5.81 -11.74 11.79
N LEU A 81 -4.62 -11.41 12.31
CA LEU A 81 -3.76 -10.40 11.67
C LEU A 81 -3.20 -10.92 10.34
N GLY A 82 -2.85 -12.20 10.28
CA GLY A 82 -2.43 -12.87 9.05
C GLY A 82 -3.50 -12.84 7.97
N ALA A 83 -4.75 -13.17 8.29
CA ALA A 83 -5.87 -13.11 7.36
C ALA A 83 -6.11 -11.69 6.83
N VAL A 84 -6.03 -10.68 7.69
CA VAL A 84 -6.15 -9.27 7.29
C VAL A 84 -5.02 -8.85 6.37
N LEU A 85 -3.77 -9.18 6.71
CA LEU A 85 -2.60 -8.85 5.87
C LEU A 85 -2.61 -9.56 4.53
N LEU A 86 -2.99 -10.84 4.49
CA LEU A 86 -3.14 -11.59 3.24
C LEU A 86 -4.26 -11.02 2.37
N SER A 87 -5.41 -10.68 2.97
CA SER A 87 -6.52 -10.03 2.26
C SER A 87 -6.10 -8.68 1.69
N LEU A 88 -5.38 -7.88 2.48
CA LEU A 88 -4.81 -6.61 2.06
C LEU A 88 -3.87 -6.78 0.86
N GLY A 89 -3.01 -7.80 0.90
CA GLY A 89 -2.12 -8.14 -0.21
C GLY A 89 -2.86 -8.57 -1.48
N PHE A 90 -3.91 -9.38 -1.34
CA PHE A 90 -4.74 -9.79 -2.45
C PHE A 90 -5.49 -8.62 -3.10
N ILE A 91 -6.17 -7.79 -2.31
CA ILE A 91 -6.86 -6.57 -2.78
C ILE A 91 -5.87 -5.65 -3.51
N THR A 92 -4.69 -5.44 -2.91
CA THR A 92 -3.63 -4.63 -3.50
C THR A 92 -3.18 -5.15 -4.87
N TYR A 93 -3.03 -6.47 -5.00
CA TYR A 93 -2.67 -7.12 -6.27
C TYR A 93 -3.76 -6.94 -7.32
N VAL A 94 -5.01 -7.26 -6.99
CA VAL A 94 -6.15 -7.15 -7.91
C VAL A 94 -6.30 -5.71 -8.40
N GLU A 95 -6.29 -4.73 -7.49
CA GLU A 95 -6.35 -3.31 -7.84
C GLU A 95 -5.20 -2.90 -8.77
N HIS A 96 -3.97 -3.36 -8.48
CA HIS A 96 -2.81 -3.06 -9.30
C HIS A 96 -2.93 -3.60 -10.73
N VAL A 97 -3.36 -4.86 -10.87
CA VAL A 97 -3.54 -5.51 -12.19
C VAL A 97 -4.65 -4.82 -12.97
N LEU A 98 -5.80 -4.54 -12.33
CA LEU A 98 -6.93 -3.84 -12.96
C LEU A 98 -6.51 -2.48 -13.49
N ARG A 99 -5.86 -1.65 -12.66
CA ARG A 99 -5.36 -0.33 -13.08
C ARG A 99 -4.34 -0.41 -14.19
N LYS A 100 -3.44 -1.40 -14.16
CA LYS A 100 -2.42 -1.59 -15.21
C LYS A 100 -3.09 -1.92 -16.55
N LYS A 101 -4.10 -2.79 -16.54
CA LYS A 101 -4.87 -3.13 -17.75
C LYS A 101 -5.66 -1.94 -18.28
N LEU A 102 -6.37 -1.22 -17.40
CA LEU A 102 -7.10 0.01 -17.77
C LEU A 102 -6.17 1.09 -18.33
N GLY A 103 -5.03 1.33 -17.70
CA GLY A 103 -4.04 2.31 -18.17
C GLY A 103 -3.48 1.98 -19.54
N CYS A 104 -3.26 0.70 -19.84
CA CYS A 104 -2.79 0.25 -21.15
C CYS A 104 -3.88 0.32 -22.23
N VAL A 105 -5.11 -0.10 -21.92
CA VAL A 105 -6.24 -0.12 -22.87
C VAL A 105 -6.68 1.29 -23.24
N PHE A 106 -6.80 2.18 -22.25
CA PHE A 106 -7.26 3.56 -22.46
C PHE A 106 -6.14 4.57 -22.66
N SER A 107 -4.87 4.13 -22.64
CA SER A 107 -3.69 5.01 -22.66
C SER A 107 -3.85 6.18 -21.66
N ALA A 108 -4.14 5.85 -20.40
CA ALA A 108 -4.59 6.80 -19.38
C ALA A 108 -3.81 6.74 -18.07
N CYS A 109 -3.67 7.88 -17.39
CA CYS A 109 -2.97 8.02 -16.12
C CYS A 109 -3.77 7.48 -14.91
N VAL A 110 -4.08 6.18 -14.91
CA VAL A 110 -4.87 5.49 -13.86
C VAL A 110 -4.05 4.50 -13.02
N LEU A 111 -2.73 4.44 -13.23
CA LEU A 111 -1.83 3.56 -12.47
C LEU A 111 -1.89 3.83 -10.95
N SER A 112 -1.53 2.80 -10.17
CA SER A 112 -1.54 2.83 -8.70
C SER A 112 -0.67 3.95 -8.12
N ARG A 113 0.46 4.26 -8.78
CA ARG A 113 1.30 5.42 -8.48
C ARG A 113 1.02 6.53 -9.50
N PRO A 114 1.07 7.81 -9.09
CA PRO A 114 0.94 8.92 -10.02
C PRO A 114 2.02 8.81 -11.11
N CYS A 115 1.62 9.04 -12.36
CA CYS A 115 2.55 9.06 -13.48
C CYS A 115 3.51 10.24 -13.37
N THR A 116 4.73 10.07 -13.88
CA THR A 116 5.70 11.15 -14.06
C THR A 116 5.20 12.15 -15.12
N SER A 117 5.76 13.37 -15.11
CA SER A 117 5.44 14.42 -16.09
C SER A 117 5.67 13.95 -17.54
N ASP A 118 6.71 13.14 -17.75
CA ASP A 118 7.08 12.54 -19.03
C ASP A 118 6.46 11.15 -19.27
N CYS A 119 5.14 11.01 -19.08
CA CYS A 119 4.44 9.76 -19.39
C CYS A 119 3.90 9.73 -20.83
N SER A 120 3.94 8.55 -21.44
CA SER A 120 3.48 8.27 -22.81
C SER A 120 1.96 8.10 -22.97
N HIS A 121 1.19 8.25 -21.89
CA HIS A 121 -0.26 8.15 -21.92
C HIS A 121 -0.88 9.36 -22.63
N GLN A 122 -1.88 9.11 -23.48
CA GLN A 122 -2.62 10.13 -24.20
C GLN A 122 -3.55 10.92 -23.26
N HIS A 123 -4.26 10.23 -22.36
CA HIS A 123 -5.22 10.83 -21.45
C HIS A 123 -4.59 11.10 -20.08
N LYS A 124 -4.06 12.33 -19.91
CA LYS A 124 -3.29 12.72 -18.71
C LYS A 124 -4.16 13.38 -17.63
N LYS A 125 -4.96 14.37 -18.01
CA LYS A 125 -5.73 15.23 -17.07
C LYS A 125 -7.22 15.32 -17.40
N GLU A 126 -7.73 14.42 -18.24
CA GLU A 126 -9.15 14.39 -18.56
C GLU A 126 -10.00 14.15 -17.30
N TYR A 127 -11.18 14.79 -17.26
CA TYR A 127 -12.11 14.67 -16.13
C TYR A 127 -12.46 13.21 -15.82
N TRP A 128 -12.63 12.37 -16.85
CA TRP A 128 -12.89 10.93 -16.68
C TRP A 128 -11.72 10.17 -16.03
N VAL A 129 -10.47 10.55 -16.29
CA VAL A 129 -9.29 9.94 -15.65
C VAL A 129 -9.22 10.34 -14.18
N MET A 130 -9.56 11.58 -13.86
CA MET A 130 -9.67 12.05 -12.48
C MET A 130 -10.79 11.31 -11.74
N LEU A 131 -11.98 11.18 -12.36
CA LEU A 131 -13.11 10.45 -11.80
C LEU A 131 -12.76 8.98 -11.53
N LEU A 132 -12.13 8.29 -12.48
CA LEU A 132 -11.70 6.91 -12.30
C LEU A 132 -10.72 6.77 -11.11
N ASN A 133 -9.74 7.65 -11.01
CA ASN A 133 -8.80 7.64 -9.88
C ASN A 133 -9.50 7.94 -8.55
N LEU A 134 -10.51 8.81 -8.55
CA LEU A 134 -11.33 9.09 -7.37
C LEU A 134 -12.18 7.88 -6.95
N VAL A 135 -12.79 7.17 -7.90
CA VAL A 135 -13.53 5.93 -7.63
C VAL A 135 -12.61 4.88 -7.00
N PHE A 136 -11.42 4.65 -7.55
CA PHE A 136 -10.48 3.72 -6.93
C PHE A 136 -9.97 4.19 -5.57
N SER A 137 -9.82 5.50 -5.36
CA SER A 137 -9.47 6.07 -4.06
C SER A 137 -10.55 5.79 -3.01
N LEU A 138 -11.83 6.01 -3.35
CA LEU A 138 -12.96 5.67 -2.49
C LEU A 138 -13.03 4.18 -2.20
N LEU A 139 -12.78 3.35 -3.22
CA LEU A 139 -12.72 1.90 -3.07
C LEU A 139 -11.59 1.47 -2.12
N ALA A 140 -10.42 2.11 -2.19
CA ALA A 140 -9.32 1.85 -1.26
C ALA A 140 -9.70 2.21 0.19
N ILE A 141 -10.34 3.37 0.40
CA ILE A 141 -10.84 3.78 1.72
C ILE A 141 -11.86 2.78 2.24
N PHE A 142 -12.83 2.36 1.41
CA PHE A 142 -13.83 1.36 1.79
C PHE A 142 -13.19 0.05 2.26
N HIS A 143 -12.22 -0.49 1.50
CA HIS A 143 -11.50 -1.69 1.90
C HIS A 143 -10.72 -1.51 3.19
N LEU A 144 -10.09 -0.34 3.40
CA LEU A 144 -9.35 -0.05 4.62
C LEU A 144 -10.28 0.03 5.85
N THR A 145 -11.43 0.69 5.71
CA THR A 145 -12.46 0.74 6.76
C THR A 145 -13.02 -0.64 7.08
N TYR A 146 -13.28 -1.47 6.07
CA TYR A 146 -13.74 -2.84 6.25
C TYR A 146 -12.72 -3.72 6.98
N LEU A 147 -11.45 -3.68 6.56
CA LEU A 147 -10.40 -4.45 7.23
C LEU A 147 -10.15 -3.94 8.66
N GLY A 148 -10.23 -2.63 8.88
CA GLY A 148 -10.12 -2.01 10.20
C GLY A 148 -11.27 -2.42 11.13
N SER A 149 -12.51 -2.44 10.65
CA SER A 149 -13.66 -2.85 11.47
C SER A 149 -13.61 -4.33 11.83
N MET A 150 -13.11 -5.19 10.95
CA MET A 150 -12.87 -6.61 11.26
C MET A 150 -11.88 -6.80 12.41
N LEU A 151 -10.76 -6.03 12.42
CA LEU A 151 -9.79 -6.06 13.51
C LEU A 151 -10.40 -5.57 14.84
N ILE A 152 -11.20 -4.50 14.79
CA ILE A 152 -11.85 -3.92 15.97
C ILE A 152 -12.90 -4.90 16.52
N LEU A 153 -13.73 -5.48 15.66
CA LEU A 153 -14.76 -6.45 16.04
C LEU A 153 -14.15 -7.69 16.69
N ASP A 154 -13.07 -8.22 16.13
CA ASP A 154 -12.33 -9.34 16.71
C ASP A 154 -11.81 -9.00 18.12
N TRP A 155 -11.25 -7.80 18.30
CA TRP A 155 -10.78 -7.36 19.61
C TRP A 155 -11.91 -7.25 20.63
N MET A 156 -13.09 -6.76 20.23
CA MET A 156 -14.26 -6.68 21.11
C MET A 156 -14.79 -8.07 21.50
N ASN A 157 -14.80 -9.03 20.56
CA ASN A 157 -15.27 -10.39 20.83
C ASN A 157 -14.34 -11.22 21.74
N ARG A 158 -13.09 -10.76 21.95
CA ARG A 158 -12.13 -11.39 22.86
C ARG A 158 -12.15 -10.81 24.28
N LYS A 159 -13.01 -9.86 24.58
CA LYS A 159 -13.29 -9.34 25.93
C LYS A 159 -14.58 -9.92 26.48
#